data_AF-A0A946SVE3-F1
#
_entry.id   AF-A0A946SVE3-F1
#
_cell.length_a   1.000
_cell.length_b   1.000
_cell.length_c   1.000
_cell.angle_alpha   90.00
_cell.angle_beta   90.00
_cell.angle_gamma   90.00
#
_symmetry.space_group_name_H-M   'P 1'
#
loop_
_entity.id
_entity.type
_entity.pdbx_description
1 polymer ?
#
loop_
_entity_poly.entity_id
_entity_poly.type
_entity_poly.pdbx_seq_one_letter_code
_entity_poly.pdbx_strand_id
1 'polypeptide(L)'
;NDGQSVDPAVLALAAGADLLIHDAQFTPEEFADRTHWGHCTVDYALEVAHQAGVKELVLFHHDPAHDDEKIDAMLIDAQKKAESLNIEKVSAAWESRVSSFPLEAPDSIIKEATALSAN
;
A
#
# COMPACT_ATOMS: atom_id res chain seq x y z
N ASN A 1 -20.97 -1.02 6.66
CA ASN A 1 -19.84 -0.58 5.82
C ASN A 1 -19.58 -1.73 4.87
N ASP A 2 -19.70 -1.52 3.57
CA ASP A 2 -19.58 -2.55 2.51
C ASP A 2 -18.12 -2.98 2.26
N GLY A 3 -17.19 -2.49 3.06
CA GLY A 3 -15.75 -2.73 2.90
C GLY A 3 -15.11 -1.86 1.82
N GLN A 4 -15.91 -1.03 1.12
CA GLN A 4 -15.46 -0.19 0.01
C GLN A 4 -15.53 1.31 0.33
N SER A 5 -16.34 1.73 1.30
CA SER A 5 -16.32 3.11 1.77
C SER A 5 -15.10 3.38 2.66
N VAL A 6 -14.17 4.17 2.12
CA VAL A 6 -12.99 4.68 2.85
C VAL A 6 -13.31 6.04 3.48
N ASP A 7 -12.82 6.29 4.70
CA ASP A 7 -12.99 7.58 5.37
C ASP A 7 -12.30 8.71 4.56
N PRO A 8 -12.98 9.84 4.29
CA PRO A 8 -12.38 10.95 3.54
C PRO A 8 -11.08 11.49 4.13
N ALA A 9 -10.89 11.43 5.46
CA ALA A 9 -9.64 11.86 6.09
C ALA A 9 -8.48 10.90 5.77
N VAL A 10 -8.75 9.60 5.64
CA VAL A 10 -7.75 8.61 5.21
C VAL A 10 -7.37 8.84 3.76
N LEU A 11 -8.35 9.07 2.88
CA LEU A 11 -8.09 9.41 1.48
C LEU A 11 -7.27 10.69 1.34
N ALA A 12 -7.61 11.73 2.10
CA ALA A 12 -6.89 13.00 2.08
C ALA A 12 -5.43 12.83 2.54
N LEU A 13 -5.18 11.96 3.52
CA LEU A 13 -3.83 11.66 4.00
C LEU A 13 -2.99 10.88 2.98
N ALA A 14 -3.61 9.93 2.26
CA ALA A 14 -2.92 9.05 1.32
C ALA A 14 -2.86 9.58 -0.13
N ALA A 15 -3.55 10.69 -0.42
CA ALA A 15 -3.77 11.18 -1.78
C ALA A 15 -2.46 11.35 -2.57
N GLY A 16 -2.33 10.58 -3.66
CA GLY A 16 -1.22 10.65 -4.61
C GLY A 16 0.13 10.18 -4.06
N ALA A 17 0.17 9.46 -2.94
CA ALA A 17 1.42 8.97 -2.38
C ALA A 17 2.10 7.96 -3.32
N ASP A 18 3.41 8.06 -3.47
CA ASP A 18 4.19 7.06 -4.23
C ASP A 18 4.20 5.70 -3.50
N LEU A 19 4.21 5.72 -2.17
CA LEU A 19 4.19 4.53 -1.32
C LEU A 19 3.21 4.71 -0.17
N LEU A 20 2.30 3.75 0.00
CA LEU A 20 1.48 3.60 1.19
C LEU A 20 1.88 2.32 1.95
N ILE A 21 2.21 2.46 3.23
CA ILE A 21 2.36 1.33 4.16
C ILE A 21 1.08 1.29 5.01
N HIS A 22 0.33 0.19 4.93
CA HIS A 22 -0.99 0.10 5.54
C HIS A 22 -1.16 -1.19 6.34
N ASP A 23 -1.91 -1.13 7.44
CA ASP A 23 -2.36 -2.31 8.17
C ASP A 23 -3.25 -3.20 7.29
N ALA A 24 -2.97 -4.49 7.24
CA ALA A 24 -3.67 -5.45 6.38
C ALA A 24 -3.80 -6.82 7.07
N GLN A 25 -4.05 -6.81 8.38
CA GLN A 25 -3.96 -7.99 9.24
C GLN A 25 -4.92 -9.12 8.90
N PHE A 26 -6.15 -8.82 8.48
CA PHE A 26 -7.22 -9.82 8.43
C PHE A 26 -7.69 -10.17 7.02
N THR A 27 -8.14 -11.40 6.85
CA THR A 27 -9.02 -11.76 5.73
C THR A 27 -10.44 -11.26 5.99
N PRO A 28 -11.30 -11.15 4.96
CA PRO A 28 -12.71 -10.80 5.14
C PRO A 28 -13.44 -11.72 6.13
N GLU A 29 -13.12 -13.01 6.12
CA GLU A 29 -13.71 -14.01 7.01
C GLU A 29 -13.29 -13.79 8.47
N GLU A 30 -12.01 -13.51 8.71
CA GLU A 30 -11.48 -13.21 10.05
C GLU A 30 -12.03 -11.90 10.60
N PHE A 31 -12.20 -10.90 9.73
CA PHE A 31 -12.71 -9.59 10.10
C PHE A 31 -14.15 -9.64 10.60
N ALA A 32 -14.97 -10.57 10.11
CA ALA A 32 -16.38 -10.71 10.51
C ALA A 32 -16.55 -10.76 12.04
N ASP A 33 -15.65 -11.45 12.73
CA ASP A 33 -15.68 -11.60 14.20
C ASP A 33 -14.78 -10.57 14.92
N ARG A 34 -13.93 -9.83 14.20
CA ARG A 34 -12.86 -8.96 14.74
C ARG A 34 -13.00 -7.49 14.38
N THR A 35 -14.16 -7.07 13.88
CA THR A 35 -14.45 -5.68 13.45
C THR A 35 -14.10 -4.58 14.47
N HIS A 36 -14.06 -4.91 15.76
CA HIS A 36 -13.79 -3.98 16.87
C HIS A 36 -12.34 -3.96 17.35
N TRP A 37 -11.44 -4.73 16.72
CA TRP A 37 -10.04 -4.87 17.16
C TRP A 37 -9.16 -3.72 16.69
N GLY A 38 -9.69 -2.84 15.82
CA GLY A 38 -8.95 -1.68 15.30
C GLY A 38 -7.98 -2.02 14.18
N HIS A 39 -8.16 -3.17 13.53
CA HIS A 39 -7.32 -3.62 12.41
C HIS A 39 -8.08 -3.71 11.10
N CYS A 40 -7.33 -3.61 10.00
CA CYS A 40 -7.89 -3.58 8.65
C CYS A 40 -7.76 -4.93 7.94
N THR A 41 -8.60 -5.12 6.92
CA THR A 41 -8.44 -6.21 5.96
C THR A 41 -7.48 -5.82 4.85
N VAL A 42 -6.91 -6.83 4.18
CA VAL A 42 -6.15 -6.64 2.93
C VAL A 42 -6.97 -5.91 1.87
N ASP A 43 -8.25 -6.26 1.73
CA ASP A 43 -9.16 -5.64 0.76
C ASP A 43 -9.40 -4.16 1.05
N TYR A 44 -9.51 -3.78 2.32
CA TYR A 44 -9.64 -2.37 2.69
C TYR A 44 -8.36 -1.59 2.36
N ALA A 45 -7.19 -2.16 2.61
CA ALA A 45 -5.91 -1.53 2.25
C ALA A 45 -5.79 -1.30 0.73
N LEU A 46 -6.25 -2.25 -0.09
CA LEU A 46 -6.33 -2.10 -1.54
C LEU A 46 -7.27 -0.96 -1.94
N GLU A 47 -8.44 -0.86 -1.31
CA GLU A 47 -9.39 0.20 -1.61
C GLU A 47 -8.85 1.59 -1.26
N VAL A 48 -8.16 1.72 -0.11
CA VAL A 48 -7.48 2.97 0.27
C VAL A 48 -6.45 3.35 -0.80
N ALA A 49 -5.59 2.42 -1.21
CA ALA A 49 -4.56 2.68 -2.22
C ALA A 49 -5.18 3.06 -3.58
N HIS A 50 -6.22 2.33 -4.00
CA HIS A 50 -6.94 2.58 -5.25
C HIS A 50 -7.57 3.98 -5.28
N GLN A 51 -8.42 4.29 -4.29
CA GLN A 51 -9.17 5.54 -4.25
C GLN A 51 -8.26 6.75 -4.02
N ALA A 52 -7.16 6.58 -3.30
CA ALA A 52 -6.18 7.65 -3.07
C ALA A 52 -5.20 7.84 -4.24
N GLY A 53 -5.21 6.97 -5.26
CA GLY A 53 -4.29 7.05 -6.39
C GLY A 53 -2.84 6.78 -6.00
N VAL A 54 -2.61 5.82 -5.12
CA VAL A 54 -1.28 5.39 -4.67
C VAL A 54 -0.63 4.49 -5.71
N LYS A 55 0.68 4.67 -5.93
CA LYS A 55 1.45 3.83 -6.87
C LYS A 55 1.80 2.47 -6.28
N GLU A 56 2.45 2.45 -5.11
CA GLU A 56 2.86 1.22 -4.43
C GLU A 56 2.18 1.04 -3.06
N LEU A 57 1.64 -0.15 -2.80
CA LEU A 57 1.09 -0.56 -1.51
C LEU A 57 1.98 -1.60 -0.82
N VAL A 58 2.24 -1.38 0.47
CA VAL A 58 2.92 -2.33 1.36
C VAL A 58 1.96 -2.77 2.46
N LEU A 59 1.63 -4.07 2.46
CA LEU A 59 0.83 -4.72 3.49
C LEU A 59 1.69 -4.93 4.74
N PHE A 60 1.26 -4.40 5.89
CA PHE A 60 1.98 -4.46 7.16
C PHE A 60 1.06 -4.92 8.30
N HIS A 61 1.67 -5.15 9.48
CA HIS A 61 0.98 -5.51 10.72
C HIS A 61 0.22 -6.86 10.63
N HIS A 62 0.87 -7.86 10.01
CA HIS A 62 0.35 -9.23 9.87
C HIS A 62 -0.04 -9.83 11.23
N ASP A 63 -1.05 -10.72 11.22
CA ASP A 63 -1.53 -11.36 12.45
C ASP A 63 -0.40 -12.27 12.99
N PRO A 64 -0.01 -12.18 14.27
CA PRO A 64 0.99 -13.06 14.86
C PRO A 64 0.65 -14.56 14.79
N ALA A 65 -0.62 -14.91 14.55
CA ALA A 65 -1.08 -16.28 14.36
C ALA A 65 -1.04 -16.75 12.89
N HIS A 66 -0.76 -15.86 11.93
CA HIS A 66 -0.54 -16.25 10.54
C HIS A 66 0.91 -16.71 10.34
N ASP A 67 1.09 -17.82 9.65
CA ASP A 67 2.39 -18.28 9.18
C ASP A 67 2.73 -17.68 7.81
N ASP A 68 3.97 -17.94 7.37
CA ASP A 68 4.48 -17.42 6.09
C ASP A 68 3.61 -17.85 4.90
N GLU A 69 3.12 -19.09 4.89
CA GLU A 69 2.27 -19.62 3.80
C GLU A 69 0.94 -18.86 3.70
N LYS A 70 0.32 -18.54 4.84
CA LYS A 70 -0.90 -17.75 4.92
C LYS A 70 -0.66 -16.32 4.41
N ILE A 71 0.42 -15.68 4.85
CA ILE A 71 0.77 -14.31 4.42
C ILE A 71 1.04 -14.28 2.91
N ASP A 72 1.77 -15.26 2.38
CA ASP A 72 2.04 -15.38 0.94
C ASP A 72 0.75 -15.57 0.14
N ALA A 73 -0.18 -16.41 0.61
CA ALA A 73 -1.46 -16.61 -0.04
C ALA A 73 -2.30 -15.32 -0.08
N MET A 74 -2.31 -14.57 1.02
CA MET A 74 -2.97 -13.26 1.10
C MET A 74 -2.34 -12.25 0.13
N LEU A 75 -1.00 -12.21 0.05
CA LEU A 75 -0.29 -11.33 -0.87
C LEU A 75 -0.58 -11.68 -2.34
N ILE A 76 -0.60 -12.97 -2.70
CA ILE A 76 -0.93 -13.42 -4.06
C ILE A 76 -2.34 -12.99 -4.47
N ASP A 77 -3.31 -13.12 -3.56
CA ASP A 77 -4.68 -12.67 -3.80
C ASP A 77 -4.74 -11.13 -3.97
N ALA A 78 -4.05 -10.40 -3.11
CA ALA A 78 -3.98 -8.94 -3.18
C ALA A 78 -3.38 -8.44 -4.49
N GLN A 79 -2.30 -9.07 -4.96
CA GLN A 79 -1.65 -8.72 -6.22
C GLN A 79 -2.58 -8.94 -7.42
N LYS A 80 -3.37 -10.03 -7.43
CA LYS A 80 -4.37 -10.26 -8.48
C LYS A 80 -5.47 -9.20 -8.49
N LYS A 81 -5.97 -8.83 -7.32
CA LYS A 81 -7.00 -7.78 -7.19
C LYS A 81 -6.46 -6.42 -7.65
N ALA A 82 -5.21 -6.12 -7.32
CA ALA A 82 -4.53 -4.88 -7.70
C ALA A 82 -4.47 -4.63 -9.21
N GLU A 83 -4.43 -5.69 -10.03
CA GLU A 83 -4.46 -5.58 -11.51
C GLU A 83 -5.71 -4.84 -12.01
N SER A 84 -6.83 -4.96 -11.29
CA SER A 84 -8.10 -4.27 -11.61
C SER A 84 -8.25 -2.89 -10.96
N LEU A 85 -7.32 -2.53 -10.06
CA LEU A 85 -7.39 -1.35 -9.20
C LEU A 85 -6.32 -0.29 -9.55
N ASN A 86 -5.61 -0.43 -10.67
CA ASN A 86 -4.55 0.49 -11.10
C ASN A 86 -3.48 0.77 -10.03
N ILE A 87 -3.17 -0.21 -9.18
CA ILE A 87 -2.06 -0.12 -8.22
C ILE A 87 -0.87 -0.79 -8.90
N GLU A 88 0.24 -0.06 -9.05
CA GLU A 88 1.40 -0.54 -9.83
C GLU A 88 2.09 -1.73 -9.16
N LYS A 89 2.10 -1.75 -7.83
CA LYS A 89 2.79 -2.79 -7.06
C LYS A 89 2.21 -2.98 -5.68
N VAL A 90 2.04 -4.24 -5.30
CA VAL A 90 1.65 -4.66 -3.94
C VAL A 90 2.69 -5.62 -3.39
N SER A 91 3.13 -5.40 -2.15
CA SER A 91 4.11 -6.25 -1.46
C SER A 91 3.78 -6.40 0.03
N ALA A 92 4.24 -7.46 0.67
CA ALA A 92 4.17 -7.61 2.12
C ALA A 92 5.46 -7.11 2.78
N ALA A 93 5.36 -6.43 3.91
CA ALA A 93 6.52 -6.08 4.73
C ALA A 93 6.98 -7.28 5.56
N TRP A 94 8.29 -7.36 5.80
CA TRP A 94 8.93 -8.31 6.71
C TRP A 94 9.99 -7.58 7.54
N GLU A 95 10.41 -8.17 8.64
CA GLU A 95 11.39 -7.57 9.53
C GLU A 95 12.70 -7.23 8.80
N SER A 96 13.27 -6.06 9.13
CA SER A 96 14.51 -5.56 8.52
C SER A 96 14.45 -5.25 7.02
N ARG A 97 13.25 -5.22 6.40
CA ARG A 97 13.09 -4.77 5.01
C ARG A 97 13.50 -3.30 4.86
N VAL A 98 14.29 -3.00 3.82
CA VAL A 98 14.62 -1.64 3.38
C VAL A 98 13.92 -1.36 2.06
N SER A 99 13.35 -0.17 1.89
CA SER A 99 12.80 0.31 0.62
C SER A 99 13.44 1.66 0.28
N SER A 100 14.00 1.76 -0.91
CA SER A 100 14.67 2.96 -1.42
C SER A 100 13.91 3.49 -2.62
N PHE A 101 13.64 4.79 -2.62
CA PHE A 101 12.98 5.47 -3.72
C PHE A 101 13.95 6.50 -4.30
N PRO A 102 14.14 6.54 -5.62
CA PRO A 102 14.84 7.66 -6.22
C PRO A 102 14.05 8.93 -5.93
N LEU A 103 14.72 9.98 -5.47
CA LEU A 103 14.12 11.31 -5.52
C LEU A 103 14.03 11.67 -7.00
N GLU A 104 12.82 11.75 -7.55
CA GLU A 104 12.64 12.46 -8.81
C GLU A 104 12.97 13.93 -8.54
N ALA A 105 14.12 14.37 -9.04
CA ALA A 105 14.43 15.79 -9.02
C ALA A 105 13.38 16.49 -9.88
N PRO A 106 12.76 17.59 -9.41
CA PRO A 106 11.87 18.36 -10.26
C PRO A 106 12.63 18.73 -11.55
N ASP A 107 11.94 18.65 -12.70
CA ASP A 107 12.52 18.91 -14.04
C ASP A 107 13.38 20.19 -14.11
N SER A 108 13.08 21.18 -13.26
CA SER A 108 13.85 22.41 -13.11
C SER A 108 15.29 22.19 -12.64
N ILE A 109 15.53 21.29 -11.67
CA ILE A 109 16.86 21.00 -11.13
C ILE A 109 17.70 20.21 -12.13
N ILE A 110 17.09 19.26 -12.86
CA ILE A 110 17.78 18.47 -13.89
C ILE A 110 18.28 19.37 -15.02
N LYS A 111 17.47 20.33 -15.46
CA LYS A 111 17.87 21.30 -16.50
C LYS A 111 19.04 22.18 -16.06
N GLU A 112 19.05 22.63 -14.80
CA GLU A 112 20.10 23.51 -14.28
C GLU A 112 21.43 22.76 -14.09
N ALA A 113 21.40 21.54 -13.53
CA ALA A 113 22.58 20.70 -13.39
C ALA A 113 23.23 20.33 -14.74
N THR A 114 22.40 20.05 -15.75
CA THR A 114 22.88 19.74 -17.11
C THR A 114 23.53 20.97 -17.76
N ALA A 115 22.96 22.16 -17.56
CA ALA A 115 23.53 23.41 -18.07
C ALA A 115 24.88 23.78 -17.43
N LEU A 116 25.09 23.48 -16.14
CA LEU A 116 26.37 23.70 -15.46
C LEU A 116 27.47 22.73 -15.87
N SER A 117 27.14 21.50 -16.28
CA SER A 117 28.12 20.50 -16.74
C SER A 117 28.61 20.71 -18.19
N ALA A 118 27.99 21.63 -18.93
CA ALA A 118 28.27 21.91 -20.34
C ALA A 118 29.21 23.12 -20.57
N ASN A 119 29.71 23.75 -19.49
CA ASN A 119 30.72 24.82 -19.50
C ASN A 119 32.03 24.35 -18.88
#